data_AF-A0A9R0UZE7-F1
#
_entry.id   AF-A0A9R0UZE7-F1
#
_cell.length_a   1.000
_cell.length_b   1.000
_cell.length_c   1.000
_cell.angle_alpha   90.00
_cell.angle_beta   90.00
_cell.angle_gamma   90.00
#
_symmetry.space_group_name_H-M   'P 1'
#
loop_
_entity.id
_entity.type
_entity.pdbx_description
1 polymer ?
#
loop_
_entity_poly.entity_id
_entity_poly.type
_entity_poly.pdbx_seq_one_letter_code
_entity_poly.pdbx_strand_id
1 'polypeptide(L)'
;MGWKGVLGFDYGVVQAPLGPDISGPELAAAVANAGAIGLLRLPDWPAPDHVRGLIQRTRSLTEKPFGAAIVLAFPHEENLRVVLEEKLAVLQVYWGEFPKERVDEAHRAGVKVLHQVGNLEEAAKAKEAGVDGIIVQGREAGGHVIGQEGLLPLLPRVVDLVSDSTVSVIAAGGIVDGRGYAAALALGAHGVCLGTRFVATEESFAHPLYKKKLIEMNCTDYTAVFGRARWPGAPQRVLKTPFYVEWKNLPDHETEENQPIIGHSIIHGVVCITCLFLLNLSPHSAFRN
;
A
#
# COMPACT_ATOMS: atom_id res chain seq x y z
N MET A 1 -10.32 -29.33 -6.03
CA MET A 1 -11.08 -28.24 -5.38
C MET A 1 -10.81 -26.99 -6.19
N GLY A 2 -11.82 -26.48 -6.91
CA GLY A 2 -11.66 -25.30 -7.75
C GLY A 2 -11.55 -24.05 -6.89
N TRP A 3 -10.51 -23.27 -7.11
CA TRP A 3 -10.30 -21.97 -6.46
C TRP A 3 -11.41 -21.04 -6.96
N LYS A 4 -12.23 -20.48 -6.06
CA LYS A 4 -13.28 -19.51 -6.40
C LYS A 4 -12.86 -18.13 -5.88
N GLY A 5 -13.29 -17.06 -6.56
CA GLY A 5 -12.95 -15.68 -6.19
C GLY A 5 -11.57 -15.21 -6.66
N VAL A 6 -11.15 -14.00 -6.27
CA VAL A 6 -9.87 -13.40 -6.68
C VAL A 6 -8.72 -14.22 -6.12
N LEU A 7 -7.89 -14.81 -6.98
CA LEU A 7 -6.76 -15.66 -6.58
C LEU A 7 -7.11 -16.78 -5.58
N GLY A 8 -8.37 -17.24 -5.56
CA GLY A 8 -8.85 -18.27 -4.63
C GLY A 8 -9.34 -17.75 -3.26
N PHE A 9 -9.55 -16.43 -3.11
CA PHE A 9 -10.10 -15.81 -1.90
C PHE A 9 -11.58 -15.45 -2.07
N ASP A 10 -12.39 -15.80 -1.07
CA ASP A 10 -13.86 -15.88 -1.16
C ASP A 10 -14.55 -14.56 -1.52
N TYR A 11 -14.04 -13.43 -1.02
CA TYR A 11 -14.73 -12.14 -1.10
C TYR A 11 -14.15 -11.15 -2.11
N GLY A 12 -13.04 -11.47 -2.77
CA GLY A 12 -12.37 -10.50 -3.66
C GLY A 12 -12.01 -9.17 -2.96
N VAL A 13 -11.73 -9.20 -1.66
CA VAL A 13 -11.27 -8.01 -0.91
C VAL A 13 -9.80 -8.17 -0.57
N VAL A 14 -9.03 -7.13 -0.85
CA VAL A 14 -7.60 -7.01 -0.53
C VAL A 14 -7.42 -5.84 0.43
N GLN A 15 -6.66 -6.06 1.51
CA GLN A 15 -6.18 -4.98 2.34
C GLN A 15 -4.91 -4.39 1.71
N ALA A 16 -4.96 -3.12 1.32
CA ALA A 16 -3.81 -2.42 0.74
C ALA A 16 -2.69 -2.33 1.78
N PRO A 17 -1.41 -2.46 1.40
CA PRO A 17 -0.30 -2.27 2.31
C PRO A 17 -0.26 -0.80 2.75
N LEU A 18 -0.45 -0.58 4.05
CA LEU A 18 -0.52 0.75 4.64
C LEU A 18 0.88 1.19 5.07
N GLY A 19 1.03 2.44 5.52
CA GLY A 19 2.33 2.96 5.97
C GLY A 19 3.04 2.00 6.94
N PRO A 20 4.38 2.12 7.10
CA PRO A 20 5.16 1.27 7.99
C PRO A 20 4.46 1.14 9.35
N ASP A 21 4.40 -0.08 9.86
CA ASP A 21 3.73 -0.48 11.11
C ASP A 21 2.19 -0.49 11.10
N ILE A 22 1.49 0.26 10.23
CA ILE A 22 0.00 0.29 10.21
C ILE A 22 -0.58 -1.08 9.82
N SER A 23 -0.03 -1.69 8.77
CA SER A 23 -0.39 -3.03 8.31
C SER A 23 0.63 -4.07 8.79
N GLY A 24 0.72 -4.20 10.10
CA GLY A 24 1.48 -5.23 10.80
C GLY A 24 0.76 -6.59 10.87
N PRO A 25 1.33 -7.55 11.63
CA PRO A 25 0.83 -8.92 11.74
C PRO A 25 -0.63 -9.03 12.19
N GLU A 26 -1.04 -8.21 13.16
CA GLU A 26 -2.39 -8.23 13.72
C GLU A 26 -3.46 -7.89 12.67
N LEU A 27 -3.25 -6.83 11.88
CA LEU A 27 -4.17 -6.47 10.80
C LEU A 27 -4.19 -7.52 9.69
N ALA A 28 -3.01 -7.94 9.22
CA ALA A 28 -2.92 -8.90 8.12
C ALA A 28 -3.59 -10.24 8.48
N ALA A 29 -3.37 -10.73 9.71
CA ALA A 29 -4.00 -11.96 10.21
C ALA A 29 -5.52 -11.81 10.36
N ALA A 30 -6.00 -10.68 10.90
CA ALA A 30 -7.43 -10.43 11.04
C ALA A 30 -8.15 -10.41 9.68
N VAL A 31 -7.56 -9.74 8.69
CA VAL A 31 -8.08 -9.71 7.31
C VAL A 31 -8.11 -11.10 6.69
N ALA A 32 -7.04 -11.88 6.86
CA ALA A 32 -6.96 -13.26 6.38
C ALA A 32 -8.02 -14.17 7.05
N ASN A 33 -8.20 -14.05 8.37
CA ASN A 33 -9.22 -14.78 9.12
C ASN A 33 -10.65 -14.41 8.68
N ALA A 34 -10.87 -13.18 8.23
CA ALA A 34 -12.13 -12.72 7.66
C ALA A 34 -12.38 -13.20 6.21
N GLY A 35 -11.45 -13.93 5.60
CA GLY A 35 -11.57 -14.49 4.24
C GLY A 35 -11.11 -13.55 3.11
N ALA A 36 -10.45 -12.45 3.46
CA ALA A 36 -9.87 -11.49 2.52
C ALA A 36 -8.34 -11.69 2.41
N ILE A 37 -7.70 -11.00 1.45
CA ILE A 37 -6.24 -11.01 1.31
C ILE A 37 -5.64 -9.98 2.27
N GLY A 38 -5.04 -10.45 3.36
CA GLY A 38 -4.24 -9.64 4.28
C GLY A 38 -2.80 -9.49 3.78
N LEU A 39 -2.27 -8.26 3.78
CA LEU A 39 -0.94 -7.94 3.28
C LEU A 39 -0.12 -7.22 4.35
N LEU A 40 1.01 -7.84 4.73
CA LEU A 40 2.06 -7.17 5.48
C LEU A 40 2.71 -6.07 4.63
N ARG A 41 3.01 -4.93 5.23
CA ARG A 41 3.89 -3.94 4.59
C ARG A 41 5.33 -4.22 4.98
N LEU A 42 6.17 -4.63 4.03
CA LEU A 42 7.58 -4.90 4.32
C LEU A 42 8.41 -3.60 4.44
N PRO A 43 9.57 -3.63 5.11
CA PRO A 43 10.47 -2.49 5.17
C PRO A 43 11.00 -2.04 3.80
N ASP A 44 11.31 -0.75 3.69
CA ASP A 44 11.98 -0.12 2.53
C ASP A 44 13.52 -0.18 2.62
N TRP A 45 14.02 -1.04 3.50
CA TRP A 45 15.45 -1.27 3.68
C TRP A 45 15.69 -2.79 3.84
N PRO A 46 16.91 -3.27 3.59
CA PRO A 46 17.23 -4.69 3.76
C PRO A 46 17.08 -5.08 5.23
N ALA A 47 16.12 -5.94 5.52
CA ALA A 47 15.78 -6.34 6.88
C ALA A 47 15.24 -7.79 6.94
N PRO A 48 15.98 -8.78 6.41
CA PRO A 48 15.46 -10.14 6.24
C PRO A 48 14.99 -10.79 7.56
N ASP A 49 15.71 -10.58 8.66
CA ASP A 49 15.34 -11.15 9.96
C ASP A 49 14.09 -10.51 10.55
N HIS A 50 13.92 -9.20 10.36
CA HIS A 50 12.70 -8.50 10.76
C HIS A 50 11.50 -9.00 9.94
N VAL A 51 11.66 -9.13 8.62
CA VAL A 51 10.61 -9.68 7.73
C VAL A 51 10.22 -11.09 8.15
N ARG A 52 11.20 -11.95 8.46
CA ARG A 52 10.94 -13.32 8.95
C ARG A 52 10.16 -13.29 10.28
N GLY A 53 10.53 -12.39 11.20
CA GLY A 53 9.81 -12.17 12.45
C GLY A 53 8.35 -11.74 12.23
N LEU A 54 8.10 -10.81 11.31
CA LEU A 54 6.75 -10.39 10.94
C LEU A 54 5.92 -11.57 10.40
N ILE A 55 6.48 -12.36 9.48
CA ILE A 55 5.82 -13.53 8.90
C ILE A 55 5.48 -14.59 9.96
N GLN A 56 6.43 -14.91 10.84
CA GLN A 56 6.23 -15.87 11.93
C GLN A 56 5.16 -15.39 12.90
N ARG A 57 5.17 -14.10 13.25
CA ARG A 57 4.14 -13.49 14.09
C ARG A 57 2.77 -13.60 13.43
N THR A 58 2.62 -13.27 12.15
CA THR A 58 1.34 -13.39 11.43
C THR A 58 0.84 -14.83 11.42
N ARG A 59 1.71 -15.82 11.17
CA ARG A 59 1.37 -17.25 11.24
C ARG A 59 0.91 -17.72 12.63
N SER A 60 1.38 -17.07 13.69
CA SER A 60 0.88 -17.37 15.05
C SER A 60 -0.54 -16.86 15.30
N LEU A 61 -1.06 -15.97 14.43
CA LEU A 61 -2.36 -15.32 14.55
C LEU A 61 -3.39 -15.83 13.53
N THR A 62 -2.96 -16.56 12.50
CA THR A 62 -3.84 -17.12 11.48
C THR A 62 -3.28 -18.39 10.84
N GLU A 63 -4.17 -19.33 10.55
CA GLU A 63 -3.90 -20.49 9.69
C GLU A 63 -4.26 -20.21 8.21
N LYS A 64 -4.87 -19.06 7.93
CA LYS A 64 -5.31 -18.68 6.58
C LYS A 64 -4.13 -18.14 5.76
N PRO A 65 -4.15 -18.31 4.42
CA PRO A 65 -3.15 -17.71 3.55
C PRO A 65 -3.13 -16.18 3.67
N PHE A 66 -1.93 -15.60 3.70
CA PHE A 66 -1.72 -14.15 3.69
C PHE A 66 -0.52 -13.82 2.80
N GLY A 67 -0.34 -12.53 2.51
CA GLY A 67 0.73 -12.04 1.67
C GLY A 67 1.54 -10.91 2.30
N ALA A 68 2.43 -10.35 1.48
CA ALA A 68 3.22 -9.18 1.84
C ALA A 68 3.39 -8.25 0.63
N ALA A 69 3.76 -7.01 0.88
CA ALA A 69 3.95 -6.00 -0.14
C ALA A 69 5.33 -5.33 -0.08
N ILE A 70 5.92 -5.17 -1.27
CA ILE A 70 7.23 -4.57 -1.50
C ILE A 70 7.10 -3.33 -2.40
N VAL A 71 7.75 -2.24 -1.99
CA VAL A 71 8.01 -1.09 -2.87
C VAL A 71 9.27 -1.37 -3.66
N LEU A 72 9.18 -1.33 -4.99
CA LEU A 72 10.29 -1.68 -5.87
C LEU A 72 11.35 -0.57 -5.99
N ALA A 73 10.97 0.69 -5.76
CA ALA A 73 11.89 1.83 -5.76
C ALA A 73 12.92 1.84 -4.61
N PHE A 74 12.77 0.98 -3.60
CA PHE A 74 13.71 0.88 -2.47
C PHE A 74 14.46 -0.46 -2.49
N PRO A 75 15.60 -0.58 -1.78
CA PRO A 75 16.30 -1.85 -1.65
C PRO A 75 15.41 -2.94 -1.05
N HIS A 76 15.12 -3.99 -1.83
CA HIS A 76 14.11 -5.00 -1.46
C HIS A 76 14.53 -6.45 -1.69
N GLU A 77 15.65 -6.70 -2.38
CA GLU A 77 16.07 -8.05 -2.80
C GLU A 77 16.16 -9.06 -1.64
N GLU A 78 16.73 -8.65 -0.50
CA GLU A 78 16.83 -9.52 0.66
C GLU A 78 15.45 -9.83 1.29
N ASN A 79 14.55 -8.86 1.28
CA ASN A 79 13.19 -9.02 1.80
C ASN A 79 12.35 -9.89 0.86
N LEU A 80 12.50 -9.73 -0.46
CA LEU A 80 11.88 -10.57 -1.48
C LEU A 80 12.30 -12.03 -1.30
N ARG A 81 13.61 -12.29 -1.13
CA ARG A 81 14.11 -13.65 -0.88
C ARG A 81 13.41 -14.31 0.30
N VAL A 82 13.23 -13.60 1.41
CA VAL A 82 12.51 -14.14 2.58
C VAL A 82 11.05 -14.45 2.25
N VAL A 83 10.36 -13.60 1.50
CA VAL A 83 8.97 -13.87 1.05
C VAL A 83 8.87 -15.16 0.25
N LEU A 84 9.83 -15.40 -0.64
CA LEU A 84 9.88 -16.60 -1.49
C LEU A 84 10.27 -17.86 -0.69
N GLU A 85 11.27 -17.77 0.17
CA GLU A 85 11.70 -18.86 1.07
C GLU A 85 10.57 -19.28 2.02
N GLU A 86 9.87 -18.30 2.60
CA GLU A 86 8.73 -18.52 3.47
C GLU A 86 7.46 -18.90 2.70
N LYS A 87 7.43 -18.82 1.37
CA LYS A 87 6.29 -19.20 0.51
C LYS A 87 4.98 -18.54 0.93
N LEU A 88 4.98 -17.21 1.04
CA LEU A 88 3.73 -16.48 1.26
C LEU A 88 2.75 -16.72 0.10
N ALA A 89 1.46 -16.60 0.36
CA ALA A 89 0.46 -16.90 -0.65
C ALA A 89 0.46 -15.86 -1.78
N VAL A 90 0.70 -14.60 -1.43
CA VAL A 90 0.65 -13.46 -2.35
C VAL A 90 1.80 -12.50 -2.06
N LEU A 91 2.43 -12.00 -3.12
CA LEU A 91 3.34 -10.86 -3.11
C LEU A 91 2.69 -9.72 -3.90
N GLN A 92 2.39 -8.62 -3.23
CA GLN A 92 2.08 -7.36 -3.91
C GLN A 92 3.38 -6.59 -4.19
N VAL A 93 3.53 -6.12 -5.42
CA VAL A 93 4.62 -5.21 -5.82
C VAL A 93 4.05 -3.91 -6.35
N TYR A 94 4.77 -2.81 -6.11
CA TYR A 94 4.33 -1.48 -6.55
C TYR A 94 5.49 -0.49 -6.63
N TRP A 95 5.25 0.61 -7.36
CA TRP A 95 6.19 1.72 -7.54
C TRP A 95 7.53 1.27 -8.15
N GLY A 96 7.45 0.62 -9.31
CA GLY A 96 8.58 0.17 -10.11
C GLY A 96 8.19 -0.98 -11.03
N GLU A 97 9.12 -1.41 -11.88
CA GLU A 97 8.90 -2.54 -12.80
C GLU A 97 9.24 -3.87 -12.12
N PHE A 98 8.42 -4.89 -12.36
CA PHE A 98 8.66 -6.26 -11.87
C PHE A 98 8.71 -7.20 -13.07
N PRO A 99 9.91 -7.55 -13.55
CA PRO A 99 10.08 -8.20 -14.84
C PRO A 99 9.69 -9.68 -14.77
N LYS A 100 9.48 -10.28 -15.95
CA LYS A 100 9.02 -11.66 -16.11
C LYS A 100 9.87 -12.66 -15.32
N GLU A 101 11.19 -12.49 -15.30
CA GLU A 101 12.11 -13.40 -14.61
C GLU A 101 11.81 -13.48 -13.10
N ARG A 102 11.40 -12.35 -12.50
CA ARG A 102 11.03 -12.24 -11.08
C ARG A 102 9.64 -12.80 -10.82
N VAL A 103 8.70 -12.62 -11.75
CA VAL A 103 7.40 -13.28 -11.68
C VAL A 103 7.55 -14.80 -11.74
N ASP A 104 8.36 -15.30 -12.68
CA ASP A 104 8.65 -16.73 -12.83
C ASP A 104 9.37 -17.28 -11.58
N GLU A 105 10.24 -16.50 -10.95
CA GLU A 105 10.87 -16.83 -9.66
C GLU A 105 9.82 -16.97 -8.54
N ALA A 106 8.91 -16.02 -8.41
CA ALA A 106 7.81 -16.08 -7.44
C ALA A 106 6.90 -17.29 -7.67
N HIS A 107 6.54 -17.57 -8.93
CA HIS A 107 5.72 -18.72 -9.29
C HIS A 107 6.41 -20.06 -8.97
N ARG A 108 7.73 -20.18 -9.20
CA ARG A 108 8.50 -21.38 -8.80
C ARG A 108 8.47 -21.61 -7.28
N ALA A 109 8.41 -20.54 -6.48
CA ALA A 109 8.25 -20.63 -5.04
C ALA A 109 6.80 -20.90 -4.58
N GLY A 110 5.83 -20.87 -5.51
CA GLY A 110 4.39 -21.01 -5.23
C GLY A 110 3.72 -19.71 -4.76
N VAL A 111 4.37 -18.56 -4.97
CA VAL A 111 3.87 -17.23 -4.57
C VAL A 111 3.15 -16.57 -5.74
N LYS A 112 1.92 -16.09 -5.52
CA LYS A 112 1.15 -15.33 -6.50
C LYS A 112 1.58 -13.87 -6.52
N VAL A 113 1.61 -13.23 -7.68
CA VAL A 113 2.06 -11.84 -7.84
C VAL A 113 0.89 -10.91 -8.17
N LEU A 114 0.74 -9.86 -7.37
CA LEU A 114 -0.15 -8.73 -7.62
C LEU A 114 0.67 -7.47 -7.93
N HIS A 115 0.50 -6.88 -9.10
CA HIS A 115 1.20 -5.64 -9.47
C HIS A 115 0.24 -4.45 -9.37
N GLN A 116 0.56 -3.45 -8.55
CA GLN A 116 -0.23 -2.22 -8.49
C GLN A 116 0.24 -1.20 -9.53
N VAL A 117 -0.69 -0.76 -10.38
CA VAL A 117 -0.44 0.13 -11.53
C VAL A 117 -1.32 1.37 -11.46
N GLY A 118 -0.86 2.47 -12.06
CA GLY A 118 -1.60 3.73 -12.15
C GLY A 118 -2.04 4.13 -13.56
N ASN A 119 -1.65 3.38 -14.60
CA ASN A 119 -1.97 3.69 -15.99
C ASN A 119 -1.98 2.41 -16.87
N LEU A 120 -2.39 2.55 -18.13
CA LEU A 120 -2.48 1.43 -19.07
C LEU A 120 -1.13 0.85 -19.50
N GLU A 121 -0.08 1.68 -19.58
CA GLU A 121 1.24 1.21 -20.02
C GLU A 121 1.81 0.24 -18.97
N GLU A 122 1.76 0.62 -17.70
CA GLU A 122 2.14 -0.25 -16.59
C GLU A 122 1.28 -1.52 -16.52
N ALA A 123 -0.03 -1.41 -16.78
CA ALA A 123 -0.90 -2.58 -16.83
C ALA A 123 -0.51 -3.55 -17.96
N ALA A 124 -0.13 -3.04 -19.13
CA ALA A 124 0.33 -3.85 -20.26
C ALA A 124 1.64 -4.57 -19.92
N LYS A 125 2.62 -3.85 -19.35
CA LYS A 125 3.88 -4.43 -18.88
C LYS A 125 3.66 -5.50 -17.81
N ALA A 126 2.77 -5.26 -16.86
CA ALA A 126 2.43 -6.23 -15.82
C ALA A 126 1.78 -7.50 -16.41
N LYS A 127 0.86 -7.35 -17.37
CA LYS A 127 0.27 -8.46 -18.12
C LYS A 127 1.34 -9.26 -18.86
N GLU A 128 2.25 -8.60 -19.57
CA GLU A 128 3.36 -9.23 -20.31
C GLU A 128 4.33 -9.97 -19.39
N ALA A 129 4.58 -9.44 -18.20
CA ALA A 129 5.39 -10.09 -17.18
C ALA A 129 4.74 -11.38 -16.63
N GLY A 130 3.43 -11.56 -16.82
CA GLY A 130 2.69 -12.76 -16.44
C GLY A 130 2.20 -12.77 -15.00
N VAL A 131 1.92 -11.59 -14.41
CA VAL A 131 1.40 -11.48 -13.03
C VAL A 131 0.04 -12.18 -12.89
N ASP A 132 -0.30 -12.60 -11.67
CA ASP A 132 -1.60 -13.25 -11.42
C ASP A 132 -2.75 -12.24 -11.28
N GLY A 133 -2.43 -11.00 -10.90
CA GLY A 133 -3.40 -9.92 -10.83
C GLY A 133 -2.80 -8.53 -10.89
N ILE A 134 -3.63 -7.58 -11.29
CA ILE A 134 -3.30 -6.17 -11.40
C ILE A 134 -4.22 -5.38 -10.46
N ILE A 135 -3.61 -4.62 -9.55
CA ILE A 135 -4.32 -3.65 -8.70
C ILE A 135 -4.31 -2.31 -9.43
N VAL A 136 -5.47 -1.85 -9.88
CA VAL A 136 -5.64 -0.58 -10.60
C VAL A 136 -5.89 0.54 -9.60
N GLN A 137 -4.90 1.40 -9.39
CA GLN A 137 -4.99 2.52 -8.44
C GLN A 137 -5.50 3.78 -9.15
N GLY A 138 -6.72 4.20 -8.83
CA GLY A 138 -7.22 5.51 -9.23
C GLY A 138 -6.68 6.64 -8.38
N ARG A 139 -6.75 7.87 -8.93
CA ARG A 139 -6.29 9.10 -8.28
C ARG A 139 -6.92 9.34 -6.90
N GLU A 140 -8.08 8.76 -6.62
CA GLU A 140 -8.82 8.84 -5.36
C GLU A 140 -8.14 8.11 -4.19
N ALA A 141 -7.14 7.25 -4.44
CA ALA A 141 -6.40 6.55 -3.40
C ALA A 141 -5.69 7.51 -2.42
N GLY A 142 -5.49 7.05 -1.18
CA GLY A 142 -4.73 7.75 -0.14
C GLY A 142 -3.24 7.36 -0.13
N GLY A 143 -2.39 8.19 0.50
CA GLY A 143 -0.93 7.96 0.50
C GLY A 143 -0.32 8.28 -0.86
N HIS A 144 0.83 7.69 -1.20
CA HIS A 144 1.46 7.87 -2.51
C HIS A 144 0.56 7.32 -3.63
N VAL A 145 0.33 8.15 -4.65
CA VAL A 145 -0.59 7.84 -5.75
C VAL A 145 0.16 7.86 -7.07
N ILE A 146 0.27 6.70 -7.71
CA ILE A 146 0.83 6.54 -9.05
C ILE A 146 -0.18 7.09 -10.08
N GLY A 147 -1.44 6.70 -9.90
CA GLY A 147 -2.53 7.03 -10.83
C GLY A 147 -2.81 8.52 -10.98
N GLN A 148 -2.74 9.02 -12.20
CA GLN A 148 -3.17 10.39 -12.53
C GLN A 148 -4.64 10.43 -12.98
N GLU A 149 -5.18 9.33 -13.49
CA GLU A 149 -6.58 9.19 -13.87
C GLU A 149 -7.44 8.75 -12.68
N GLY A 150 -8.73 9.14 -12.66
CA GLY A 150 -9.68 8.61 -11.70
C GLY A 150 -9.92 7.11 -11.92
N LEU A 151 -10.32 6.38 -10.88
CA LEU A 151 -10.55 4.94 -10.96
C LEU A 151 -11.63 4.59 -11.99
N LEU A 152 -12.72 5.36 -12.01
CA LEU A 152 -13.89 5.09 -12.85
C LEU A 152 -13.56 4.97 -14.36
N PRO A 153 -12.81 5.90 -14.99
CA PRO A 153 -12.41 5.76 -16.39
C PRO A 153 -11.25 4.79 -16.62
N LEU A 154 -10.33 4.65 -15.67
CA LEU A 154 -9.14 3.81 -15.84
C LEU A 154 -9.48 2.31 -15.78
N LEU A 155 -10.32 1.92 -14.83
CA LEU A 155 -10.64 0.52 -14.54
C LEU A 155 -11.15 -0.29 -15.75
N PRO A 156 -12.21 0.12 -16.47
CA PRO A 156 -12.73 -0.69 -17.59
C PRO A 156 -11.70 -0.82 -18.72
N ARG A 157 -10.86 0.20 -18.94
CA ARG A 157 -9.80 0.14 -19.96
C ARG A 157 -8.74 -0.92 -19.62
N VAL A 158 -8.39 -1.05 -18.35
CA VAL A 158 -7.47 -2.12 -17.89
C VAL A 158 -8.15 -3.49 -17.99
N VAL A 159 -9.45 -3.59 -17.68
CA VAL A 159 -10.22 -4.83 -17.87
C VAL A 159 -10.19 -5.28 -19.33
N ASP A 160 -10.47 -4.37 -20.27
CA ASP A 160 -10.44 -4.65 -21.70
C ASP A 160 -9.04 -5.10 -22.16
N LEU A 161 -7.99 -4.44 -21.65
CA LEU A 161 -6.58 -4.75 -21.97
C LEU A 161 -6.19 -6.19 -21.60
N VAL A 162 -6.74 -6.74 -20.52
CA VAL A 162 -6.39 -8.08 -20.02
C VAL A 162 -7.44 -9.15 -20.33
N SER A 163 -8.47 -8.81 -21.11
CA SER A 163 -9.64 -9.66 -21.39
C SER A 163 -9.33 -11.02 -22.05
N ASP A 164 -8.19 -11.14 -22.73
CA ASP A 164 -7.65 -12.34 -23.37
C ASP A 164 -6.73 -13.16 -22.43
N SER A 165 -6.65 -12.79 -21.15
CA SER A 165 -5.75 -13.39 -20.16
C SER A 165 -6.51 -13.87 -18.91
N THR A 166 -5.81 -14.56 -18.01
CA THR A 166 -6.36 -15.01 -16.71
C THR A 166 -6.06 -14.03 -15.57
N VAL A 167 -5.51 -12.86 -15.89
CA VAL A 167 -5.08 -11.85 -14.91
C VAL A 167 -6.31 -11.29 -14.18
N SER A 168 -6.30 -11.36 -12.85
CA SER A 168 -7.36 -10.77 -12.03
C SER A 168 -7.20 -9.26 -11.92
N VAL A 169 -8.24 -8.50 -12.28
CA VAL A 169 -8.24 -7.03 -12.10
C VAL A 169 -8.87 -6.66 -10.75
N ILE A 170 -8.17 -5.87 -9.94
CA ILE A 170 -8.58 -5.46 -8.59
C ILE A 170 -8.63 -3.93 -8.54
N ALA A 171 -9.77 -3.35 -8.18
CA ALA A 171 -9.96 -1.91 -8.18
C ALA A 171 -9.50 -1.25 -6.86
N ALA A 172 -8.74 -0.16 -6.92
CA ALA A 172 -8.23 0.54 -5.73
C ALA A 172 -8.41 2.06 -5.82
N GLY A 173 -8.81 2.67 -4.70
CA GLY A 173 -9.02 4.12 -4.58
C GLY A 173 -10.51 4.52 -4.55
N GLY A 174 -10.90 5.34 -3.57
CA GLY A 174 -12.28 5.82 -3.42
C GLY A 174 -13.33 4.78 -2.99
N ILE A 175 -12.98 3.50 -2.86
CA ILE A 175 -13.89 2.43 -2.43
C ILE A 175 -13.88 2.34 -0.90
N VAL A 176 -15.05 2.43 -0.28
CA VAL A 176 -15.19 2.47 1.19
C VAL A 176 -16.28 1.54 1.75
N ASP A 177 -17.27 1.17 0.94
CA ASP A 177 -18.39 0.33 1.35
C ASP A 177 -18.92 -0.52 0.17
N GLY A 178 -20.00 -1.25 0.41
CA GLY A 178 -20.61 -2.15 -0.57
C GLY A 178 -21.04 -1.49 -1.88
N ARG A 179 -21.29 -0.18 -1.93
CA ARG A 179 -21.66 0.54 -3.17
C ARG A 179 -20.46 0.65 -4.09
N GLY A 180 -19.32 1.07 -3.55
CA GLY A 180 -18.06 1.14 -4.29
C GLY A 180 -17.59 -0.25 -4.73
N TYR A 181 -17.79 -1.26 -3.87
CA TYR A 181 -17.54 -2.66 -4.21
C TYR A 181 -18.38 -3.11 -5.41
N ALA A 182 -19.71 -2.93 -5.34
CA ALA A 182 -20.62 -3.28 -6.43
C ALA A 182 -20.31 -2.52 -7.72
N ALA A 183 -19.97 -1.23 -7.63
CA ALA A 183 -19.58 -0.43 -8.79
C ALA A 183 -18.29 -0.94 -9.45
N ALA A 184 -17.28 -1.32 -8.66
CA ALA A 184 -16.04 -1.90 -9.18
C ALA A 184 -16.31 -3.21 -9.93
N LEU A 185 -17.13 -4.10 -9.37
CA LEU A 185 -17.53 -5.34 -10.04
C LEU A 185 -18.31 -5.06 -11.34
N ALA A 186 -19.23 -4.09 -11.32
CA ALA A 186 -19.98 -3.70 -12.51
C ALA A 186 -19.09 -3.14 -13.64
N LEU A 187 -17.94 -2.55 -13.28
CA LEU A 187 -16.91 -2.09 -14.22
C LEU A 187 -15.94 -3.21 -14.67
N GLY A 188 -16.17 -4.45 -14.26
CA GLY A 188 -15.39 -5.62 -14.68
C GLY A 188 -14.22 -5.99 -13.76
N ALA A 189 -14.07 -5.33 -12.61
CA ALA A 189 -13.11 -5.81 -11.61
C ALA A 189 -13.56 -7.16 -11.04
N HIS A 190 -12.60 -7.97 -10.63
CA HIS A 190 -12.82 -9.22 -9.92
C HIS A 190 -12.87 -9.01 -8.40
N GLY A 191 -12.37 -7.86 -7.92
CA GLY A 191 -12.34 -7.50 -6.51
C GLY A 191 -11.89 -6.06 -6.27
N VAL A 192 -11.66 -5.72 -5.00
CA VAL A 192 -11.26 -4.39 -4.55
C VAL A 192 -10.07 -4.43 -3.61
N CYS A 193 -9.24 -3.40 -3.63
CA CYS A 193 -8.15 -3.17 -2.70
C CYS A 193 -8.43 -1.89 -1.89
N LEU A 194 -8.55 -2.04 -0.58
CA LEU A 194 -8.99 -0.98 0.33
C LEU A 194 -7.83 -0.53 1.21
N GLY A 195 -7.60 0.79 1.29
CA GLY A 195 -6.59 1.37 2.18
C GLY A 195 -7.21 2.00 3.42
N THR A 196 -7.74 3.22 3.26
CA THR A 196 -8.34 4.03 4.33
C THR A 196 -9.35 3.28 5.19
N ARG A 197 -10.14 2.37 4.58
CA ARG A 197 -11.12 1.56 5.32
C ARG A 197 -10.47 0.63 6.35
N PHE A 198 -9.31 0.04 6.03
CA PHE A 198 -8.57 -0.84 6.94
C PHE A 198 -7.71 -0.07 7.95
N VAL A 199 -7.36 1.20 7.69
CA VAL A 199 -6.77 2.06 8.75
C VAL A 199 -7.78 2.23 9.90
N ALA A 200 -9.07 2.36 9.58
CA ALA A 200 -10.15 2.58 10.54
C ALA A 200 -10.75 1.28 11.13
N THR A 201 -9.93 0.24 11.34
CA THR A 201 -10.32 -1.00 12.07
C THR A 201 -9.61 -1.08 13.42
N GLU A 202 -10.02 -2.00 14.28
CA GLU A 202 -9.43 -2.16 15.62
C GLU A 202 -8.00 -2.69 15.53
N GLU A 203 -7.76 -3.67 14.65
CA GLU A 203 -6.53 -4.43 14.49
C GLU A 203 -5.42 -3.65 13.78
N SER A 204 -5.76 -2.54 13.10
CA SER A 204 -4.77 -1.64 12.55
C SER A 204 -3.92 -1.01 13.65
N PHE A 205 -2.60 -0.96 13.46
CA PHE A 205 -1.69 -0.32 14.41
C PHE A 205 -1.68 1.21 14.30
N ALA A 206 -2.53 1.80 13.46
CA ALA A 206 -2.63 3.25 13.36
C ALA A 206 -2.97 3.87 14.72
N HIS A 207 -2.28 4.96 15.05
CA HIS A 207 -2.54 5.67 16.29
C HIS A 207 -4.03 6.05 16.40
N PRO A 208 -4.68 5.93 17.58
CA PRO A 208 -6.12 6.23 17.72
C PRO A 208 -6.53 7.62 17.22
N LEU A 209 -5.65 8.61 17.35
CA LEU A 209 -5.89 9.95 16.78
C LEU A 209 -5.98 9.94 15.24
N TYR A 210 -5.19 9.12 14.55
CA TYR A 210 -5.29 9.00 13.09
C TYR A 210 -6.64 8.39 12.72
N LYS A 211 -7.03 7.28 13.35
CA LYS A 211 -8.35 6.66 13.14
C LYS A 211 -9.49 7.64 13.37
N LYS A 212 -9.43 8.40 14.48
CA LYS A 212 -10.39 9.45 14.80
C LYS A 212 -10.44 10.55 13.74
N LYS A 213 -9.29 11.04 13.26
CA LYS A 213 -9.23 12.09 12.23
C LYS A 213 -9.76 11.64 10.88
N LEU A 214 -9.60 10.37 10.50
CA LEU A 214 -10.22 9.82 9.29
C LEU A 214 -11.76 9.85 9.34
N ILE A 215 -12.34 9.79 10.54
CA ILE A 215 -13.80 9.84 10.74
C ILE A 215 -14.29 11.29 10.80
N GLU A 216 -13.54 12.17 11.48
CA GLU A 216 -13.93 13.57 11.71
C GLU A 216 -13.76 14.46 10.47
N MET A 217 -12.81 14.13 9.59
CA MET A 217 -12.43 14.98 8.47
C MET A 217 -12.97 14.44 7.14
N ASN A 218 -13.39 15.34 6.26
CA ASN A 218 -13.98 15.01 4.96
C ASN A 218 -13.25 15.65 3.77
N CYS A 219 -12.12 16.31 4.02
CA CYS A 219 -11.36 17.05 3.02
C CYS A 219 -9.95 16.48 2.86
N THR A 220 -9.59 16.12 1.63
CA THR A 220 -8.23 15.71 1.26
C THR A 220 -7.63 16.66 0.24
N ASP A 221 -6.30 16.71 0.17
CA ASP A 221 -5.57 17.35 -0.93
C ASP A 221 -4.58 16.40 -1.57
N TYR A 222 -4.17 16.72 -2.78
CA TYR A 222 -3.08 16.07 -3.49
C TYR A 222 -1.83 16.93 -3.39
N THR A 223 -0.72 16.36 -2.91
CA THR A 223 0.46 17.16 -2.58
C THR A 223 1.75 16.38 -2.74
N ALA A 224 2.81 17.06 -3.18
CA ALA A 224 4.17 16.54 -3.19
C ALA A 224 5.02 17.17 -2.07
N VAL A 225 4.38 17.77 -1.06
CA VAL A 225 5.06 18.46 0.05
C VAL A 225 5.77 17.43 0.93
N PHE A 226 5.13 16.31 1.29
CA PHE A 226 5.72 15.28 2.15
C PHE A 226 6.62 14.28 1.42
N GLY A 227 7.78 13.99 2.01
CA GLY A 227 8.70 12.95 1.58
C GLY A 227 9.56 13.33 0.39
N ARG A 228 9.78 14.61 0.08
CA ARG A 228 10.45 15.05 -1.16
C ARG A 228 11.85 14.47 -1.33
N ALA A 229 12.63 14.38 -0.26
CA ALA A 229 13.98 13.80 -0.31
C ALA A 229 13.95 12.28 -0.49
N ARG A 230 13.11 11.60 0.31
CA ARG A 230 13.04 10.13 0.34
C ARG A 230 12.26 9.53 -0.84
N TRP A 231 11.27 10.26 -1.33
CA TRP A 231 10.28 9.85 -2.33
C TRP A 231 10.14 10.94 -3.40
N PRO A 232 11.20 11.21 -4.20
CA PRO A 232 11.19 12.25 -5.20
C PRO A 232 10.13 11.97 -6.27
N GLY A 233 9.31 12.98 -6.58
CA GLY A 233 8.26 12.87 -7.60
C GLY A 233 7.11 11.93 -7.24
N ALA A 234 6.94 11.57 -5.97
CA ALA A 234 5.88 10.67 -5.52
C ALA A 234 4.81 11.43 -4.71
N PRO A 235 3.89 12.14 -5.37
CA PRO A 235 2.83 12.87 -4.69
C PRO A 235 1.89 11.95 -3.90
N GLN A 236 1.29 12.51 -2.87
CA GLN A 236 0.43 11.84 -1.93
C GLN A 236 -0.94 12.51 -1.84
N ARG A 237 -1.98 11.72 -1.56
CA ARG A 237 -3.26 12.24 -1.08
C ARG A 237 -3.34 12.17 0.43
N VAL A 238 -3.54 13.32 1.06
CA VAL A 238 -3.50 13.51 2.52
C VAL A 238 -4.75 14.21 3.02
N LEU A 239 -5.06 14.07 4.31
CA LEU A 239 -6.08 14.89 4.97
C LEU A 239 -5.64 16.37 4.99
N LYS A 240 -6.58 17.30 4.80
CA LYS A 240 -6.35 18.75 4.94
C LYS A 240 -6.27 19.16 6.41
N THR A 241 -5.24 18.72 7.12
CA THR A 241 -5.00 19.11 8.51
C THR A 241 -4.56 20.58 8.60
N PRO A 242 -4.73 21.26 9.75
CA PRO A 242 -4.21 22.61 9.94
C PRO A 242 -2.72 22.73 9.62
N PHE A 243 -1.93 21.74 10.05
CA PHE A 243 -0.52 21.62 9.70
C PHE A 243 -0.31 21.57 8.18
N TYR A 244 -0.99 20.67 7.46
CA TYR A 244 -0.85 20.63 6.01
C TYR A 244 -1.22 21.97 5.35
N VAL A 245 -2.28 22.63 5.81
CA VAL A 245 -2.71 23.92 5.24
C VAL A 245 -1.68 25.02 5.44
N GLU A 246 -0.98 25.04 6.57
CA GLU A 246 0.11 25.98 6.87
C GLU A 246 1.31 25.75 5.94
N TRP A 247 1.63 24.50 5.62
CA TRP A 247 2.87 24.12 4.92
C TRP A 247 2.70 23.75 3.44
N LYS A 248 1.47 23.67 2.91
CA LYS A 248 1.19 23.19 1.54
C LYS A 248 1.85 24.01 0.42
N ASN A 249 2.25 25.25 0.71
CA ASN A 249 2.86 26.18 -0.25
C ASN A 249 4.40 26.24 -0.12
N LEU A 250 5.03 25.26 0.55
CA LEU A 250 6.48 25.21 0.63
C LEU A 250 7.12 25.18 -0.76
N PRO A 251 8.13 26.04 -1.02
CA PRO A 251 8.90 26.02 -2.27
C PRO A 251 9.46 24.64 -2.57
N ASP A 252 9.53 24.24 -3.85
CA ASP A 252 9.91 22.87 -4.25
C ASP A 252 11.35 22.48 -3.88
N HIS A 253 12.24 23.46 -3.66
CA HIS A 253 13.61 23.21 -3.22
C HIS A 253 13.71 22.91 -1.71
N GLU A 254 12.66 23.17 -0.92
CA GLU A 254 12.61 22.82 0.50
C GLU A 254 12.25 21.33 0.65
N THR A 255 13.12 20.57 1.31
CA THR A 255 13.01 19.13 1.53
C THR A 255 13.34 18.78 2.98
N GLU A 256 13.15 17.52 3.38
CA GLU A 256 13.50 17.09 4.74
C GLU A 256 15.00 17.24 5.06
N GLU A 257 15.86 17.33 4.04
CA GLU A 257 17.32 17.39 4.18
C GLU A 257 17.84 18.79 4.51
N ASN A 258 17.13 19.85 4.12
CA ASN A 258 17.52 21.25 4.36
C ASN A 258 16.70 21.95 5.44
N GLN A 259 15.84 21.19 6.14
CA GLN A 259 15.04 21.67 7.25
C GLN A 259 15.71 21.37 8.60
N PRO A 260 15.50 22.21 9.63
CA PRO A 260 16.10 21.97 10.94
C PRO A 260 15.60 20.67 11.54
N ILE A 261 16.55 19.88 12.06
CA ILE A 261 16.27 18.70 12.87
C ILE A 261 15.70 19.17 14.21
N ILE A 262 14.49 18.74 14.52
CA ILE A 262 13.79 19.07 15.78
C ILE A 262 13.74 17.89 16.77
N GLY A 263 14.18 16.71 16.35
CA GLY A 263 14.23 15.54 17.21
C GLY A 263 14.78 14.29 16.53
N HIS A 264 14.96 13.24 17.32
CA HIS A 264 15.35 11.92 16.85
C HIS A 264 14.39 10.89 17.47
N SER A 265 13.98 9.91 16.68
CA SER A 265 13.23 8.73 17.13
C SER A 265 14.02 7.48 16.78
N ILE A 266 13.81 6.39 17.51
CA ILE A 266 14.38 5.09 17.16
C ILE A 266 13.23 4.18 16.72
N ILE A 267 13.23 3.75 15.46
CA ILE A 267 12.23 2.84 14.90
C ILE A 267 12.95 1.56 14.51
N HIS A 268 12.61 0.43 15.14
CA HIS A 268 13.22 -0.89 14.90
C HIS A 268 14.76 -0.88 14.97
N GLY A 269 15.33 -0.10 15.90
CA GLY A 269 16.78 0.03 16.08
C GLY A 269 17.47 0.99 15.11
N VAL A 270 16.72 1.61 14.20
CA VAL A 270 17.21 2.63 13.26
C VAL A 270 16.90 4.02 13.81
N VAL A 271 17.90 4.90 13.85
CA VAL A 271 17.71 6.31 14.22
C VAL A 271 17.01 7.02 13.05
N CYS A 272 15.78 7.46 13.29
CA CYS A 272 15.00 8.29 12.39
C CYS A 272 15.09 9.75 12.82
N ILE A 273 15.52 10.61 11.90
CA ILE A 273 15.56 12.04 12.11
C ILE A 273 14.14 12.59 12.00
N THR A 274 13.76 13.44 12.95
CA THR A 274 12.52 14.20 12.90
C THR A 274 12.86 15.63 12.56
N CYS A 275 12.56 16.03 11.33
CA CYS A 275 12.63 17.43 10.91
C CYS A 275 11.31 18.12 11.25
N LEU A 276 11.32 19.47 11.33
CA LEU A 276 10.14 20.30 11.66
C LEU A 276 8.88 19.92 10.87
N PHE A 277 9.10 19.34 9.69
CA PHE A 277 8.11 18.92 8.73
C PHE A 277 7.44 17.56 8.98
N LEU A 278 8.05 16.69 9.79
CA LEU A 278 7.56 15.32 10.03
C LEU A 278 6.58 15.21 11.21
N LEU A 279 6.49 16.25 12.06
CA LEU A 279 5.57 16.26 13.19
C LEU A 279 4.57 17.40 13.07
N ASN A 280 3.34 17.05 13.45
CA ASN A 280 2.13 17.86 13.56
C ASN A 280 2.23 18.98 14.63
N LEU A 281 3.40 19.60 14.78
CA LEU A 281 3.70 20.54 15.84
C LEU A 281 4.03 21.90 15.23
N SER A 282 3.15 22.87 15.49
CA SER A 282 3.47 24.28 15.26
C SER A 282 4.69 24.66 16.11
N PRO A 283 5.66 25.43 15.58
CA PRO A 283 6.80 25.92 16.35
C PRO A 283 6.38 26.73 17.59
N HIS A 284 5.14 27.23 17.65
CA HIS A 284 4.62 27.98 18.79
C HIS A 284 3.98 27.15 19.91
N SER A 285 3.78 25.84 19.72
CA SER A 285 3.15 24.96 20.74
C SER A 285 4.12 24.04 21.48
N ALA A 286 5.39 23.96 21.06
CA ALA A 286 6.37 23.04 21.67
C ALA A 286 7.20 23.64 22.83
N PHE A 287 7.07 24.93 23.11
CA PHE A 287 7.85 25.62 24.15
C PHE A 287 6.97 26.48 25.08
N ARG A 288 6.00 25.85 25.74
CA ARG A 288 5.42 26.37 26.99
C ARG A 288 5.23 25.20 27.96
N ASN A 289 6.25 24.98 28.78
CA ASN A 289 6.05 24.53 30.16
C ASN A 289 5.73 25.75 31.01
#